data_AF-A0A658NQA4-F1
#
_entry.id   AF-A0A658NQA4-F1
#
_cell.length_a   1.000
_cell.length_b   1.000
_cell.length_c   1.000
_cell.angle_alpha   90.00
_cell.angle_beta   90.00
_cell.angle_gamma   90.00
#
_symmetry.space_group_name_H-M   'P 1'
#
loop_
_entity.id
_entity.type
_entity.pdbx_description
1 polymer ?
#
loop_
_entity_poly.entity_id
_entity_poly.type
_entity_poly.pdbx_seq_one_letter_code
_entity_poly.pdbx_strand_id
1 'polypeptide(L)'
;LAVAGFGCVMVLSGLIMWFPLLFPPGLVRLMYMLHALGFVVIFAFFFVHLYLGTVGSPGSLPAMLTGWVTRAWLKKQHPKWLHEMEEH
;
A
#
# COMPACT_ATOMS: atom_id res chain seq x y z
N LEU A 1 0.47 6.24 4.65
CA LEU A 1 0.90 7.49 3.98
C LEU A 1 1.93 7.24 2.89
N ALA A 2 3.02 6.50 3.15
CA ALA A 2 4.06 6.22 2.16
C ALA A 2 3.51 5.64 0.83
N VAL A 3 2.74 4.55 0.88
CA VAL A 3 2.17 3.93 -0.33
C VAL A 3 1.28 4.88 -1.13
N ALA A 4 0.42 5.66 -0.46
CA ALA A 4 -0.45 6.63 -1.13
C ALA A 4 0.35 7.76 -1.79
N GLY A 5 1.33 8.34 -1.08
CA GLY A 5 2.17 9.42 -1.62
C GLY A 5 3.03 8.98 -2.81
N PHE A 6 3.75 7.87 -2.67
CA PHE A 6 4.54 7.31 -3.77
C PHE A 6 3.65 6.80 -4.91
N GLY A 7 2.45 6.30 -4.61
CA GLY A 7 1.46 5.90 -5.61
C GLY A 7 1.04 7.07 -6.50
N CYS A 8 0.78 8.25 -5.93
CA CYS A 8 0.52 9.46 -6.72
C CYS A 8 1.72 9.83 -7.60
N VAL A 9 2.95 9.75 -7.07
CA VAL A 9 4.18 10.01 -7.85
C VAL A 9 4.30 9.03 -9.01
N MET A 10 4.00 7.75 -8.81
CA MET A 10 4.01 6.72 -9.86
C MET A 10 3.01 7.02 -10.97
N VAL A 11 1.78 7.41 -10.63
CA VAL A 11 0.75 7.76 -11.62
C VAL A 11 1.18 8.99 -12.43
N LEU A 12 1.63 10.05 -11.76
CA LEU A 12 2.02 11.30 -12.43
C LEU A 12 3.24 11.11 -13.34
N SER A 13 4.28 10.45 -12.84
CA SER A 13 5.47 10.14 -13.64
C SER A 13 5.15 9.17 -14.78
N GLY A 14 4.30 8.16 -14.54
CA GLY A 14 3.83 7.22 -15.55
C GLY A 14 3.10 7.90 -16.71
N LEU A 15 2.18 8.82 -16.39
CA LEU A 15 1.44 9.58 -17.39
C LEU A 15 2.37 10.47 -18.23
N ILE A 16 3.35 11.14 -17.62
CA ILE A 16 4.31 11.98 -18.36
C ILE A 16 5.20 11.13 -19.26
N MET A 17 5.65 9.95 -18.81
CA MET A 17 6.45 9.02 -19.61
C MET A 17 5.67 8.42 -20.79
N TRP A 18 4.34 8.26 -20.66
CA TRP A 18 3.50 7.75 -21.75
C TRP A 18 3.46 8.71 -22.94
N PHE A 19 3.48 10.02 -22.68
CA PHE A 19 3.41 11.05 -23.72
C PHE A 19 4.72 11.87 -23.83
N PRO A 20 5.87 11.26 -24.17
CA PRO A 20 7.17 11.89 -24.06
C PRO A 20 7.38 13.06 -25.03
N LEU A 21 6.59 13.11 -26.12
CA LEU A 21 6.67 14.17 -27.13
C LEU A 21 5.95 15.46 -26.71
N LEU A 22 5.06 15.40 -25.72
CA LEU A 22 4.31 16.55 -25.21
C LEU A 22 5.09 17.35 -24.15
N PHE A 23 6.22 16.83 -23.68
CA PHE A 23 6.96 17.39 -22.55
C PHE A 23 8.44 17.64 -22.90
N PRO A 24 9.11 18.56 -22.19
CA PRO A 24 10.55 18.77 -22.36
C PRO A 24 11.35 17.49 -22.08
N PRO A 25 12.37 17.15 -22.90
CA PRO A 25 13.15 15.92 -22.72
C PRO A 25 13.82 15.80 -21.35
N GLY A 26 14.22 16.92 -20.74
CA GLY A 26 14.79 16.95 -19.39
C GLY A 26 13.79 16.52 -18.32
N LEU A 27 12.52 16.92 -18.45
CA LEU A 27 11.46 16.54 -17.53
C LEU A 27 11.15 15.04 -17.65
N VAL A 28 11.05 14.52 -18.88
CA VAL A 28 10.78 13.10 -19.13
C VAL A 28 11.89 12.22 -18.54
N ARG A 29 13.16 12.62 -18.69
CA ARG A 29 14.30 11.91 -18.07
C ARG A 29 14.23 11.90 -16.54
N LEU A 30 13.83 13.02 -15.93
CA LEU A 30 13.60 13.08 -14.48
C LEU A 30 12.46 12.15 -14.05
N MET A 31 11.38 12.07 -14.84
CA MET A 31 10.24 11.19 -14.53
C MET A 31 10.65 9.71 -14.54
N TYR A 32 11.52 9.26 -15.44
CA TYR A 32 12.05 7.89 -15.39
C TYR A 32 12.76 7.58 -14.06
N MET A 33 13.60 8.52 -13.57
CA MET A 33 14.29 8.35 -12.30
C MET A 33 13.30 8.31 -11.12
N LEU A 34 12.33 9.23 -11.08
CA LEU A 34 11.33 9.28 -10.03
C LEU A 34 10.39 8.05 -10.04
N HIS A 35 10.02 7.56 -11.23
CA HIS A 35 9.19 6.37 -11.37
C HIS A 35 9.94 5.12 -10.90
N ALA A 36 11.22 4.97 -11.28
CA ALA A 36 12.05 3.88 -10.79
C ALA A 36 12.21 3.91 -9.26
N LEU A 37 12.44 5.09 -8.67
CA LEU A 37 12.52 5.26 -7.22
C LEU A 37 11.20 4.92 -6.53
N GLY A 38 10.07 5.39 -7.07
CA GLY A 38 8.73 5.08 -6.56
C GLY A 38 8.44 3.58 -6.59
N PHE A 39 8.82 2.90 -7.67
CA PHE A 39 8.71 1.45 -7.79
C PHE A 39 9.50 0.74 -6.70
N VAL A 40 10.78 1.09 -6.49
CA VAL A 40 11.63 0.45 -5.48
C VAL A 40 11.02 0.59 -4.08
N VAL A 41 10.52 1.78 -3.72
CA VAL A 41 9.93 2.01 -2.39
C VAL A 41 8.63 1.23 -2.19
N ILE A 42 7.71 1.30 -3.15
CA ILE A 42 6.41 0.60 -3.04
C ILE A 42 6.61 -0.91 -3.08
N PHE A 43 7.49 -1.39 -3.95
CA PHE A 43 7.79 -2.82 -4.09
C PHE A 43 8.47 -3.38 -2.84
N ALA A 44 9.38 -2.64 -2.21
CA ALA A 44 9.93 -3.03 -0.91
C ALA A 44 8.84 -3.10 0.17
N PHE A 45 7.94 -2.12 0.22
CA PHE A 45 6.83 -2.12 1.17
C PHE A 45 5.85 -3.29 0.93
N PHE A 46 5.66 -3.73 -0.31
CA PHE A 46 4.81 -4.88 -0.63
C PHE A 46 5.22 -6.14 0.15
N PHE A 47 6.52 -6.41 0.31
CA PHE A 47 6.98 -7.55 1.13
C PHE A 47 6.66 -7.40 2.61
N VAL A 48 6.79 -6.18 3.16
CA VAL A 48 6.40 -5.89 4.55
C VAL A 48 4.91 -6.12 4.75
N HIS A 49 4.10 -5.62 3.81
CA HIS A 49 2.64 -5.79 3.86
C HIS A 49 2.24 -7.27 3.74
N LEU A 50 2.86 -8.00 2.81
CA LEU A 50 2.62 -9.43 2.62
C LEU A 50 2.97 -10.24 3.87
N TYR A 51 4.12 -9.94 4.49
CA TYR A 51 4.54 -10.57 5.74
C TYR A 51 3.54 -10.33 6.86
N LEU A 52 3.11 -9.08 7.08
CA LEU A 52 2.14 -8.74 8.12
C LEU A 52 0.77 -9.38 7.87
N GLY A 53 0.30 -9.43 6.63
CA GLY A 53 -0.98 -10.03 6.28
C GLY A 53 -1.01 -11.55 6.46
N THR A 54 0.13 -12.23 6.29
CA THR A 54 0.21 -13.70 6.30
C THR A 54 0.75 -14.24 7.63
N VAL A 55 2.01 -13.93 7.95
CA VAL A 55 2.76 -14.55 9.06
C VAL A 55 2.74 -13.67 10.31
N GLY A 56 2.92 -12.36 10.15
CA GLY A 56 3.02 -11.41 11.27
C GLY A 56 1.72 -11.25 12.05
N SER A 57 0.57 -11.40 11.40
CA SER A 57 -0.75 -11.36 12.01
C SER A 57 -1.63 -12.53 11.52
N PRO A 58 -1.48 -13.72 12.11
CA PRO A 58 -2.25 -14.89 11.70
C PRO A 58 -3.75 -14.63 11.87
N GLY A 59 -4.51 -14.83 10.80
CA GLY A 59 -5.94 -14.51 10.72
C GLY A 59 -6.26 -13.24 9.90
N SER A 60 -5.27 -12.38 9.62
CA SER A 60 -5.47 -11.19 8.78
C SER A 60 -5.73 -11.49 7.31
N LEU A 61 -5.02 -12.45 6.70
CA LEU A 61 -5.28 -12.83 5.32
C LEU A 61 -6.70 -13.42 5.12
N PRO A 62 -7.17 -14.39 5.92
CA PRO A 62 -8.56 -14.84 5.86
C PRO A 62 -9.57 -13.71 6.07
N ALA A 63 -9.28 -12.76 6.95
CA ALA A 63 -10.13 -11.60 7.17
C ALA A 63 -10.26 -10.71 5.92
N MET A 64 -9.17 -10.49 5.17
CA MET A 64 -9.21 -9.73 3.92
C MET A 64 -9.99 -10.44 2.81
N LEU A 65 -9.92 -11.78 2.77
CA LEU A 65 -10.56 -12.58 1.72
C LEU A 65 -12.05 -12.87 2.01
N THR A 66 -12.38 -13.12 3.27
CA THR A 66 -13.74 -13.55 3.67
C THR A 66 -14.56 -12.43 4.29
N GLY A 67 -13.91 -11.36 4.77
CA GLY A 67 -14.55 -10.29 5.52
C GLY A 67 -14.78 -10.60 7.01
N TRP A 68 -14.48 -11.83 7.47
CA TRP A 68 -14.76 -12.26 8.83
C TRP A 68 -13.49 -12.40 9.68
N VAL A 69 -13.58 -11.98 10.94
CA VAL A 69 -12.49 -12.05 11.94
C VAL A 69 -12.94 -12.83 13.16
N THR A 70 -12.01 -13.52 13.81
CA THR A 70 -12.29 -14.15 15.11
C THR A 70 -12.22 -13.13 16.24
N ARG A 71 -13.03 -13.31 17.29
CA ARG A 71 -12.99 -12.44 18.48
C ARG A 71 -11.61 -12.43 19.15
N ALA A 72 -10.91 -13.56 19.14
CA ALA A 72 -9.56 -13.67 19.69
C ALA A 72 -8.54 -12.80 18.92
N TRP A 73 -8.63 -12.76 17.58
CA TRP A 73 -7.82 -11.88 16.76
C TRP A 73 -8.15 -10.40 17.04
N LEU A 74 -9.44 -10.07 17.16
CA LEU A 74 -9.90 -8.71 17.44
C LEU A 74 -9.38 -8.18 18.78
N LYS A 75 -9.42 -9.00 19.83
CA LYS A 75 -8.84 -8.67 21.15
C LYS A 75 -7.34 -8.34 21.06
N LYS A 76 -6.60 -9.03 20.20
CA LYS A 76 -5.15 -8.88 20.08
C LYS A 76 -4.76 -7.69 19.20
N GLN A 77 -5.39 -7.51 18.04
CA GLN A 77 -4.97 -6.52 17.04
C GLN A 77 -5.73 -5.20 17.17
N HIS A 78 -7.03 -5.25 17.49
CA HIS A 78 -7.90 -4.07 17.55
C HIS A 78 -8.83 -4.11 18.78
N PRO A 79 -8.29 -4.08 20.01
CA PRO A 79 -9.09 -4.19 21.23
C PRO A 79 -10.11 -3.06 21.39
N LYS A 80 -9.78 -1.84 20.92
CA LYS A 80 -10.72 -0.70 20.93
C LYS A 80 -11.95 -0.94 20.06
N TRP A 81 -11.73 -1.48 18.85
CA TRP A 81 -12.82 -1.77 17.93
C TRP A 81 -13.72 -2.89 18.48
N LEU A 82 -13.16 -3.91 19.13
CA LEU A 82 -13.97 -4.90 19.83
C LEU A 82 -14.84 -4.27 20.92
N HIS A 83 -14.30 -3.35 21.70
CA HIS A 83 -15.04 -2.70 22.77
C HIS A 83 -16.21 -1.87 22.22
N GLU A 84 -15.96 -1.08 21.17
CA GLU A 84 -17.00 -0.32 20.46
C GLU A 84 -18.13 -1.21 19.90
N MET A 85 -17.80 -2.43 19.45
CA MET A 85 -18.79 -3.40 18.99
C MET A 85 -19.58 -4.08 20.10
N GLU A 86 -19.05 -4.14 21.33
CA GLU A 86 -19.69 -4.78 22.49
C GLU A 86 -20.55 -3.81 23.31
N GLU A 87 -20.33 -2.50 23.16
CA GLU A 87 -21.14 -1.44 23.79
C GLU A 87 -22.47 -1.16 23.05
N HIS A 88 -22.63 -1.68 21.84
CA HIS A 88 -23.84 -1.57 21.00
C HIS A 88 -24.54 -2.92 20.85
#